data_AF-A0A413T593-F1
#
_entry.id   AF-A0A413T593-F1
#
_cell.length_a   1.000
_cell.length_b   1.000
_cell.length_c   1.000
_cell.angle_alpha   90.00
_cell.angle_beta   90.00
_cell.angle_gamma   90.00
#
_symmetry.space_group_name_H-M   'P 1'
#
loop_
_entity.id
_entity.type
_entity.pdbx_description
1 polymer ?
#
loop_
_entity_poly.entity_id
_entity_poly.type
_entity_poly.pdbx_seq_one_letter_code
_entity_poly.pdbx_strand_id
1 'polypeptide(L)'
;MTLLSLNQELLISNSPPTSENRFTNVRLSVRVGGLIGISLVLKTKGGINIPSRDSTDPMNEITENGIYTIIPANDTYGTLIVFQSFGGAGGIVQFYAHPFGNGIYRFRIKTSNNKNEWSEWKNF
;
A
#
# COMPACT_ATOMS: atom_id res chain seq x y z
N MET A 1 45.87 7.31 19.51
CA MET A 1 46.29 6.46 18.37
C MET A 1 46.28 5.04 18.94
N THR A 2 45.34 4.15 18.65
CA THR A 2 44.64 3.86 17.40
C THR A 2 43.28 3.21 17.71
N LEU A 3 42.27 3.48 16.89
CA LEU A 3 40.97 2.80 16.86
C LEU A 3 41.12 1.35 16.36
N LEU A 4 40.29 0.44 16.88
CA LEU A 4 39.81 -0.74 16.15
C LEU A 4 38.39 -1.08 16.62
N SER A 5 37.50 -1.19 15.65
CA SER A 5 36.05 -1.33 15.73
C SER A 5 35.58 -2.70 16.23
N LEU A 6 34.43 -2.75 16.90
CA LEU A 6 33.61 -3.96 16.94
C LEU A 6 32.12 -3.64 16.82
N ASN A 7 31.63 -3.89 15.60
CA ASN A 7 30.36 -4.50 15.18
C ASN A 7 29.08 -4.34 16.02
N GLN A 8 28.05 -4.00 15.25
CA GLN A 8 26.62 -3.97 15.56
C GLN A 8 26.06 -5.29 16.13
N GLU A 9 24.94 -5.10 16.85
CA GLU A 9 23.78 -5.99 17.01
C GLU A 9 23.65 -6.95 18.21
N LEU A 10 22.41 -6.94 18.71
CA LEU A 10 21.76 -7.86 19.64
C LEU A 10 22.24 -7.91 21.09
N LEU A 11 21.46 -7.29 21.99
CA LEU A 11 21.11 -7.93 23.25
C LEU A 11 19.65 -7.62 23.60
N ILE A 12 18.81 -8.54 23.11
CA ILE A 12 17.48 -8.84 23.62
C ILE A 12 17.55 -8.92 25.15
N SER A 13 16.66 -8.20 25.83
CA SER A 13 16.54 -8.17 27.29
C SER A 13 16.52 -9.60 27.87
N ASN A 14 17.51 -9.92 28.72
CA ASN A 14 17.69 -11.21 29.40
C ASN A 14 16.68 -11.45 30.56
N SER A 15 15.45 -10.98 30.43
CA SER A 15 14.42 -11.25 31.45
C SER A 15 13.81 -12.65 31.23
N PRO A 16 13.80 -13.54 32.23
CA PRO A 16 13.20 -14.86 32.07
C PRO A 16 11.70 -14.72 31.73
N PRO A 17 11.16 -15.52 30.79
CA PRO A 17 9.75 -15.42 30.41
C PRO A 17 8.87 -15.93 31.56
N THR A 18 8.15 -15.03 32.23
CA THR A 18 7.08 -15.38 33.17
C THR A 18 5.90 -16.02 32.42
N SER A 19 5.09 -16.81 33.12
CA SER A 19 3.89 -17.47 32.55
C SER A 19 2.96 -16.46 31.86
N GLU A 20 2.88 -15.24 32.35
CA GLU A 20 2.14 -14.14 31.73
C GLU A 20 2.64 -13.79 30.32
N ASN A 21 3.96 -13.74 30.08
CA ASN A 21 4.51 -13.40 28.77
C ASN A 21 4.35 -14.51 27.72
N ARG A 22 4.21 -15.77 28.15
CA ARG A 22 4.04 -16.92 27.25
C ARG A 22 2.61 -17.01 26.71
N PHE A 23 1.61 -16.65 27.51
CA PHE A 23 0.22 -16.64 27.05
C PHE A 23 -0.13 -15.43 26.19
N THR A 24 0.51 -14.27 26.40
CA THR A 24 0.22 -13.07 25.61
C THR A 24 0.67 -13.20 24.16
N ASN A 25 1.91 -13.69 23.91
CA ASN A 25 2.43 -13.88 22.56
C ASN A 25 1.70 -15.01 21.81
N VAL A 26 1.33 -16.09 22.49
CA VAL A 26 0.58 -17.21 21.88
C VAL A 26 -0.89 -16.84 21.65
N ARG A 27 -1.53 -16.06 22.52
CA ARG A 27 -2.91 -15.57 22.28
C ARG A 27 -2.95 -14.53 21.18
N LEU A 28 -1.92 -13.69 21.03
CA LEU A 28 -1.81 -12.78 19.90
C LEU A 28 -1.57 -13.56 18.60
N SER A 29 -0.65 -14.53 18.58
CA SER A 29 -0.37 -15.31 17.36
C SER A 29 -1.50 -16.25 16.95
N VAL A 30 -2.30 -16.77 17.88
CA VAL A 30 -3.50 -17.56 17.56
C VAL A 30 -4.65 -16.65 17.10
N ARG A 31 -4.81 -15.46 17.68
CA ARG A 31 -5.81 -14.48 17.21
C ARG A 31 -5.42 -13.84 15.87
N VAL A 32 -4.12 -13.61 15.63
CA VAL A 32 -3.58 -13.05 14.38
C VAL A 32 -3.46 -14.16 13.32
N GLY A 33 -2.97 -15.34 13.66
CA GLY A 33 -2.83 -16.49 12.76
C GLY A 33 -4.18 -17.10 12.34
N GLY A 34 -5.17 -17.15 13.23
CA GLY A 34 -6.55 -17.51 12.86
C GLY A 34 -7.23 -16.46 11.98
N LEU A 35 -6.86 -15.19 12.13
CA LEU A 35 -7.32 -14.08 11.28
C LEU A 35 -6.62 -14.03 9.92
N ILE A 36 -5.39 -14.54 9.80
CA ILE A 36 -4.68 -14.68 8.52
C ILE A 36 -5.16 -15.93 7.74
N GLY A 37 -5.77 -16.89 8.43
CA GLY A 37 -6.34 -18.11 7.84
C GLY A 37 -7.67 -17.92 7.10
N ILE A 38 -8.44 -16.89 7.46
CA ILE A 38 -9.39 -16.33 6.51
C ILE A 38 -8.54 -15.55 5.53
N SER A 39 -8.49 -16.01 4.30
CA SER A 39 -7.71 -15.39 3.25
C SER A 39 -8.02 -13.89 3.24
N LEU A 40 -7.10 -13.07 3.78
CA LEU A 40 -7.07 -11.63 3.56
C LEU A 40 -6.63 -11.45 2.10
N VAL A 41 -7.40 -12.04 1.17
CA VAL A 41 -7.35 -11.71 -0.23
C VAL A 41 -7.76 -10.26 -0.23
N LEU A 42 -6.78 -9.40 -0.44
CA LEU A 42 -7.00 -8.04 -0.90
C LEU A 42 -7.76 -8.15 -2.24
N LYS A 43 -9.09 -8.33 -2.15
CA LYS A 43 -9.96 -8.43 -3.31
C LYS A 43 -10.05 -7.07 -3.96
N THR A 44 -10.04 -7.06 -5.28
CA THR A 44 -10.27 -5.83 -6.03
C THR A 44 -11.72 -5.39 -5.82
N LYS A 45 -11.94 -4.09 -5.66
CA LYS A 45 -13.28 -3.49 -5.50
C LYS A 45 -14.05 -3.47 -6.82
N GLY A 46 -13.35 -3.52 -7.94
CA GLY A 46 -13.94 -3.54 -9.27
C GLY A 46 -12.90 -3.34 -10.38
N GLY A 47 -13.38 -3.44 -11.62
CA GLY A 47 -12.61 -3.14 -12.83
C GLY A 47 -12.94 -1.74 -13.37
N ILE A 48 -11.92 -1.00 -13.79
CA ILE A 48 -12.04 0.32 -14.40
C ILE A 48 -11.57 0.20 -15.84
N ASN A 49 -12.48 0.44 -16.79
CA ASN A 49 -12.14 0.42 -18.21
C ASN A 49 -11.45 1.72 -18.62
N ILE A 50 -10.32 1.62 -19.33
CA ILE A 50 -9.59 2.78 -19.85
C ILE A 50 -9.31 2.60 -21.35
N PRO A 51 -9.28 3.69 -22.14
CA PRO A 51 -9.06 3.57 -23.58
C PRO A 51 -7.65 3.10 -23.94
N SER A 52 -6.64 3.43 -23.12
CA SER A 52 -5.27 2.94 -23.25
C SER A 52 -4.56 2.97 -21.89
N ARG A 53 -3.44 2.25 -21.74
CA ARG A 53 -2.63 2.24 -20.51
C ARG A 53 -2.11 3.62 -20.06
N ASP A 54 -2.04 4.59 -20.99
CA ASP A 54 -1.59 5.95 -20.72
C ASP A 54 -2.73 6.89 -20.33
N SER A 55 -3.98 6.45 -20.50
CA SER A 55 -5.17 7.21 -20.15
C SER A 55 -5.44 7.14 -18.65
N THR A 56 -5.23 8.26 -17.97
CA THR A 56 -5.40 8.35 -16.51
C THR A 56 -6.67 9.09 -16.10
N ASP A 57 -7.38 9.72 -17.03
CA ASP A 57 -8.61 10.47 -16.76
C ASP A 57 -9.70 9.64 -16.09
N PRO A 58 -9.97 8.38 -16.49
CA PRO A 58 -10.97 7.56 -15.82
C PRO A 58 -10.65 7.29 -14.34
N MET A 59 -9.39 7.45 -13.93
CA MET A 59 -8.97 7.26 -12.53
C MET A 59 -9.24 8.50 -11.67
N ASN A 60 -9.59 9.66 -12.25
CA ASN A 60 -9.79 10.92 -11.53
C ASN A 60 -10.97 10.87 -10.57
N GLU A 61 -11.98 10.07 -10.89
CA GLU A 61 -13.21 9.91 -10.10
C GLU A 61 -13.04 8.91 -8.95
N ILE A 62 -11.96 8.12 -8.96
CA ILE A 62 -11.74 7.02 -8.02
C ILE A 62 -11.07 7.55 -6.75
N THR A 63 -11.89 7.92 -5.77
CA THR A 63 -11.40 8.53 -4.52
C THR A 63 -11.51 7.60 -3.30
N GLU A 64 -12.28 6.53 -3.42
CA GLU A 64 -12.54 5.61 -2.33
C GLU A 64 -11.37 4.66 -2.10
N ASN A 65 -11.02 4.46 -0.83
CA ASN A 65 -10.04 3.47 -0.37
C ASN A 65 -10.25 2.10 -1.04
N GLY A 66 -9.20 1.54 -1.66
CA GLY A 66 -9.29 0.22 -2.25
C GLY A 66 -8.23 -0.12 -3.30
N ILE A 67 -8.34 -1.35 -3.80
CA ILE A 67 -7.55 -1.86 -4.92
C ILE A 67 -8.51 -2.09 -6.08
N TYR A 68 -8.15 -1.62 -7.27
CA TYR A 68 -8.97 -1.69 -8.47
C TYR A 68 -8.15 -2.33 -9.60
N THR A 69 -8.82 -3.15 -10.40
CA THR A 69 -8.25 -3.67 -11.65
C THR A 69 -8.42 -2.60 -12.73
N ILE A 70 -7.36 -2.30 -13.46
CA ILE A 70 -7.39 -1.40 -14.60
C ILE A 70 -7.43 -2.24 -15.88
N ILE A 71 -8.45 -2.01 -16.70
CA ILE A 71 -8.77 -2.80 -17.90
C ILE A 71 -8.63 -1.89 -19.12
N PRO A 72 -7.44 -1.83 -19.74
CA PRO A 72 -7.24 -1.10 -20.99
C PRO A 72 -7.90 -1.82 -22.17
N ALA A 73 -8.29 -1.07 -23.20
CA ALA A 73 -8.99 -1.63 -24.37
C ALA A 73 -8.17 -2.66 -25.16
N ASN A 74 -6.84 -2.46 -25.26
CA ASN A 74 -5.94 -3.32 -26.05
C ASN A 74 -4.58 -3.51 -25.35
N ASP A 75 -4.56 -3.92 -24.08
CA ASP A 75 -3.32 -4.11 -23.32
C ASP A 75 -3.52 -5.08 -22.13
N THR A 76 -2.45 -5.39 -21.39
CA THR A 76 -2.48 -6.18 -20.16
C THR A 76 -3.18 -5.41 -19.03
N TYR A 77 -3.77 -6.09 -18.06
CA TYR A 77 -4.44 -5.41 -16.95
C TYR A 77 -3.43 -4.78 -15.99
N GLY A 78 -3.77 -3.58 -15.52
CA GLY A 78 -3.04 -2.87 -14.47
C GLY A 78 -3.75 -2.92 -13.12
N THR A 79 -3.16 -2.24 -12.14
CA THR A 79 -3.69 -2.12 -10.78
C THR A 79 -3.63 -0.66 -10.35
N LEU A 80 -4.73 -0.18 -9.76
CA LEU A 80 -4.80 1.11 -9.08
C LEU A 80 -5.06 0.86 -7.59
N ILE A 81 -4.24 1.45 -6.73
CA ILE A 81 -4.42 1.42 -5.28
C ILE A 81 -4.70 2.83 -4.82
N VAL A 82 -5.78 3.00 -4.05
CA VAL A 82 -6.23 4.31 -3.56
C VAL A 82 -6.24 4.29 -2.04
N PHE A 83 -5.56 5.27 -1.44
CA PHE A 83 -5.60 5.53 -0.01
C PHE A 83 -6.15 6.93 0.25
N GLN A 84 -7.27 7.01 0.94
CA GLN A 84 -7.87 8.24 1.45
C GLN A 84 -7.70 8.28 2.96
N SER A 85 -7.07 9.34 3.45
CA SER A 85 -6.98 9.63 4.88
C SER A 85 -8.25 10.35 5.36
N PHE A 86 -8.85 9.88 6.44
CA PHE A 86 -10.00 10.51 7.08
C PHE A 86 -9.52 11.35 8.27
N GLY A 87 -9.71 12.67 8.20
CA GLY A 87 -9.42 13.62 9.29
C GLY A 87 -8.49 14.76 8.88
N GLY A 88 -8.69 15.94 9.50
CA GLY A 88 -7.90 17.14 9.25
C GLY A 88 -7.83 17.55 7.77
N ALA A 89 -6.70 18.11 7.36
CA ALA A 89 -6.40 18.47 5.98
C ALA A 89 -5.97 17.26 5.12
N GLY A 90 -6.69 16.14 5.26
CA GLY A 90 -6.34 14.86 4.66
C GLY A 90 -6.14 14.89 3.14
N GLY A 91 -5.87 13.72 2.57
CA GLY A 91 -5.61 13.58 1.15
C GLY A 91 -5.89 12.19 0.62
N ILE A 92 -5.95 12.13 -0.70
CA ILE A 92 -6.11 10.90 -1.46
C ILE A 92 -4.81 10.67 -2.22
N VAL A 93 -4.24 9.48 -2.08
CA VAL A 93 -3.07 9.03 -2.82
C VAL A 93 -3.50 7.91 -3.75
N GLN A 94 -3.06 7.99 -4.99
CA GLN A 94 -3.24 6.93 -5.98
C GLN A 94 -1.89 6.38 -6.40
N PHE A 95 -1.77 5.06 -6.43
CA PHE A 95 -0.67 4.32 -7.01
C PHE A 95 -1.19 3.51 -8.19
N TYR A 96 -0.61 3.73 -9.37
CA TYR A 96 -0.95 3.02 -10.59
C TYR A 96 0.25 2.20 -11.04
N ALA A 97 0.04 0.90 -11.22
CA ALA A 97 1.02 -0.03 -11.74
C ALA A 97 0.45 -0.75 -12.96
N HIS A 98 1.22 -0.81 -14.05
CA HIS A 98 0.84 -1.51 -15.28
C HIS A 98 2.01 -2.39 -15.74
N PRO A 99 1.85 -3.71 -15.87
CA PRO A 99 2.98 -4.64 -16.05
C PRO A 99 3.48 -4.78 -17.49
N PHE A 100 2.88 -4.10 -18.47
CA PHE A 100 3.28 -4.24 -19.89
C PHE A 100 4.62 -3.56 -20.19
N GLY A 101 5.50 -4.23 -20.96
CA GLY A 101 6.82 -3.71 -21.35
C GLY A 101 7.77 -3.56 -20.15
N ASN A 102 8.36 -2.37 -20.00
CA ASN A 102 9.22 -2.03 -18.84
C ASN A 102 8.43 -1.75 -17.56
N GLY A 103 7.10 -1.89 -17.60
CA GLY A 103 6.22 -1.51 -16.52
C GLY A 103 6.00 0.01 -16.47
N ILE A 104 4.80 0.41 -16.08
CA ILE A 104 4.48 1.79 -15.73
C ILE A 104 4.20 1.79 -14.23
N TYR A 105 4.92 2.63 -13.48
CA TYR A 105 4.70 2.84 -12.06
C TYR A 105 4.54 4.32 -11.82
N ARG A 106 3.34 4.72 -11.44
CA ARG A 106 2.98 6.13 -11.27
C ARG A 106 2.31 6.35 -9.93
N PHE A 107 2.47 7.53 -9.37
CA PHE A 107 1.65 7.98 -8.25
C PHE A 107 1.24 9.44 -8.40
N ARG A 108 0.15 9.80 -7.72
CA ARG A 108 -0.32 11.18 -7.59
C ARG A 108 -1.08 11.38 -6.29
N ILE A 109 -1.27 12.64 -5.93
CA ILE A 109 -1.88 13.03 -4.66
C ILE A 109 -2.90 14.14 -4.90
N LYS A 110 -4.03 14.08 -4.20
CA LYS A 110 -5.04 15.13 -4.10
C LYS A 110 -5.19 15.52 -2.64
N THR A 111 -5.05 16.79 -2.28
CA THR A 111 -5.15 17.26 -0.90
C THR A 111 -6.07 18.46 -0.78
N SER A 112 -6.75 18.60 0.36
CA SER A 112 -7.58 19.78 0.63
C SER A 112 -6.76 21.07 0.71
N ASN A 113 -5.48 20.98 1.08
CA ASN A 113 -4.55 22.12 1.14
C ASN A 113 -4.12 22.64 -0.23
N ASN A 114 -4.28 21.83 -1.29
CA ASN A 114 -3.89 22.19 -2.64
C ASN A 114 -5.09 22.19 -3.59
N LYS A 115 -6.04 23.09 -3.32
CA LYS A 115 -7.27 23.31 -4.13
C LYS A 115 -8.17 22.09 -4.32
N ASN A 116 -7.87 20.98 -3.65
CA ASN A 116 -8.51 19.70 -3.87
C ASN A 116 -8.44 19.28 -5.35
N GLU A 117 -7.28 19.52 -5.98
CA GLU A 117 -6.96 19.12 -7.36
C GLU A 117 -5.94 17.97 -7.35
N TRP A 118 -5.95 17.14 -8.39
CA TRP A 118 -4.96 16.09 -8.57
C TRP A 118 -3.60 16.72 -8.92
N SER A 119 -2.54 16.27 -8.27
CA SER A 119 -1.19 16.53 -8.76
C SER A 119 -0.96 15.82 -10.10
N GLU A 120 0.02 16.30 -10.85
CA GLU A 120 0.60 15.55 -11.96
C GLU A 120 1.03 14.15 -11.51
N TRP A 121 0.97 13.20 -12.44
CA TRP A 121 1.50 11.86 -12.22
C TRP A 121 3.02 11.89 -12.18
N LYS A 122 3.59 11.29 -11.14
CA LYS A 122 5.03 11.10 -11.00
C LYS A 122 5.37 9.63 -11.30
N ASN A 123 6.33 9.41 -12.19
CA ASN A 123 6.87 8.08 -12.49
C ASN A 123 7.97 7.71 -11.49
N PHE A 124 8.17 6.41 -11.27
CA PHE A 124 9.33 5.84 -10.57
C PHE A 124 10.37 5.31 -11.56
#